data_AF-A0A357JDR5-F1
#
_entry.id   AF-A0A357JDR5-F1
#
_cell.length_a   1.000
_cell.length_b   1.000
_cell.length_c   1.000
_cell.angle_alpha   90.00
_cell.angle_beta   90.00
_cell.angle_gamma   90.00
#
_symmetry.space_group_name_H-M   'P 1'
#
loop_
_entity.id
_entity.type
_entity.pdbx_description
1 polymer ?
#
loop_
_entity_poly.entity_id
_entity_poly.type
_entity_poly.pdbx_seq_one_letter_code
_entity_poly.pdbx_strand_id
1 'polypeptide(L)'
;MKKIYNFVVVSFLSLIIANSFDSKNKPIYSCFINSNDETNLFLEQEEKNSSNISKFIKFDFTSRISTTISYNFSSDTNGVKTIKGENNSSSNFISFPMDNCNNNTTFTDNRIITDVDDLKYYMPSAVCIVQTSFYREDIAGHGTGFVIGNNFILTAAHNIYNGKNFNLNAEVGFVLKNYTSNGQDITNHYEVKNAYFPMNFYNNYGYTDYDWAIIELDSSIDLVKKYGALNIGSNYTLYNAYSTSSGYSRDFGDIKLTTSSAYGVMRSYDKKFDIYNYCNSIMSGGPLIYYYEDPITLEYNRICVGIISQKVISKNSGSIIYSKACKITNNLIDLVNVIKGDSDI
;
A
#
# COMPACT_ATOMS: atom_id res chain seq x y z
N MET A 1 -31.95 -46.24 3.81
CA MET A 1 -31.79 -47.41 2.91
C MET A 1 -31.64 -46.90 1.47
N LYS A 2 -30.59 -47.38 0.79
CA LYS A 2 -30.24 -47.23 -0.65
C LYS A 2 -29.89 -45.84 -1.21
N LYS A 3 -28.57 -45.64 -1.35
CA LYS A 3 -27.83 -44.76 -2.28
C LYS A 3 -28.05 -45.20 -3.73
N ILE A 4 -28.07 -44.27 -4.69
CA ILE A 4 -27.43 -44.42 -6.01
C ILE A 4 -26.82 -43.07 -6.43
N TYR A 5 -25.55 -43.15 -6.83
CA TYR A 5 -24.67 -42.13 -7.36
C TYR A 5 -25.02 -41.76 -8.80
N ASN A 6 -24.67 -40.55 -9.25
CA ASN A 6 -24.12 -40.39 -10.58
C ASN A 6 -22.94 -39.41 -10.56
N PHE A 7 -21.84 -39.95 -11.03
CA PHE A 7 -20.50 -39.40 -11.19
C PHE A 7 -20.34 -39.14 -12.69
N VAL A 8 -19.86 -37.97 -13.11
CA VAL A 8 -19.11 -37.85 -14.37
C VAL A 8 -17.89 -36.98 -14.11
N VAL A 9 -16.75 -37.65 -14.10
CA VAL A 9 -15.41 -37.12 -14.28
C VAL A 9 -15.05 -37.35 -15.74
N VAL A 10 -14.59 -36.32 -16.47
CA VAL A 10 -13.53 -36.49 -17.47
C VAL A 10 -12.65 -35.25 -17.48
N SER A 11 -11.36 -35.51 -17.32
CA SER A 11 -10.24 -34.58 -17.28
C SER A 11 -9.59 -34.43 -18.66
N PHE A 12 -9.07 -33.22 -18.92
CA PHE A 12 -7.78 -32.86 -19.54
C PHE A 12 -7.34 -33.27 -20.98
N LEU A 13 -6.80 -32.22 -21.64
CA LEU A 13 -5.62 -32.13 -22.52
C LEU A 13 -5.74 -32.26 -24.07
N SER A 14 -5.51 -31.09 -24.70
CA SER A 14 -4.64 -30.80 -25.87
C SER A 14 -5.07 -31.18 -27.30
N LEU A 15 -5.16 -30.19 -28.19
CA LEU A 15 -4.08 -29.76 -29.11
C LEU A 15 -4.65 -29.15 -30.43
N ILE A 16 -4.32 -27.88 -30.68
CA ILE A 16 -3.97 -27.22 -31.96
C ILE A 16 -4.77 -27.63 -33.22
N ILE A 17 -5.61 -26.72 -33.72
CA ILE A 17 -5.59 -26.29 -35.13
C ILE A 17 -5.70 -24.77 -35.16
N ALA A 18 -4.66 -24.14 -35.72
CA ALA A 18 -4.58 -22.75 -36.08
C ALA A 18 -5.61 -22.41 -37.17
N ASN A 19 -6.14 -21.18 -37.16
CA ASN A 19 -6.01 -20.31 -38.32
C ASN A 19 -6.40 -18.84 -38.01
N SER A 20 -5.43 -17.98 -38.34
CA SER A 20 -5.52 -16.59 -38.78
C SER A 20 -6.45 -15.64 -38.01
N PHE A 21 -5.87 -14.92 -37.04
CA PHE A 21 -6.18 -13.50 -36.91
C PHE A 21 -4.90 -12.67 -37.05
N ASP A 22 -5.08 -11.61 -37.82
CA ASP A 22 -4.11 -10.78 -38.52
C ASP A 22 -3.02 -10.22 -37.59
N SER A 23 -1.76 -10.57 -37.88
CA SER A 23 -0.58 -10.20 -37.11
C SER A 23 0.03 -8.88 -37.57
N LYS A 24 -0.74 -7.79 -37.52
CA LYS A 24 -0.21 -6.44 -37.75
C LYS A 24 -0.68 -5.54 -36.60
N ASN A 25 0.28 -5.18 -35.73
CA ASN A 25 0.16 -4.36 -34.51
C ASN A 25 -0.03 -5.14 -33.20
N LYS A 26 0.83 -6.13 -32.93
CA LYS A 26 1.21 -6.40 -31.54
C LYS A 26 2.20 -5.32 -31.10
N PRO A 27 2.06 -4.68 -29.92
CA PRO A 27 3.13 -3.88 -29.37
C PRO A 27 4.32 -4.81 -29.13
N ILE A 28 5.39 -4.57 -29.87
CA ILE A 28 6.70 -5.15 -29.59
C ILE A 28 7.11 -4.55 -28.24
N TYR A 29 7.00 -5.31 -27.16
CA TYR A 29 7.76 -5.04 -25.94
C TYR A 29 9.22 -5.40 -26.23
N SER A 30 9.87 -4.61 -27.08
CA SER A 30 11.32 -4.54 -27.12
C SER A 30 11.70 -3.78 -25.87
N CYS A 31 12.09 -4.51 -24.83
CA CYS A 31 13.02 -3.95 -23.87
C CYS A 31 14.26 -3.56 -24.68
N PHE A 32 14.39 -2.27 -25.00
CA PHE A 32 15.69 -1.71 -25.32
C PHE A 32 16.49 -1.74 -24.02
N ILE A 33 17.03 -2.92 -23.71
CA ILE A 33 18.28 -3.00 -22.96
C ILE A 33 19.29 -2.42 -23.94
N ASN A 34 19.68 -1.17 -23.70
CA ASN A 34 20.75 -0.55 -24.45
C ASN A 34 21.98 -1.45 -24.27
N SER A 35 22.40 -2.15 -25.32
CA SER A 35 23.37 -3.25 -25.30
C SER A 35 24.81 -2.82 -25.00
N ASN A 36 25.01 -1.62 -24.47
CA ASN A 36 26.32 -1.07 -24.14
C ASN A 36 26.58 -0.99 -22.63
N ASP A 37 25.59 -1.32 -21.79
CA ASP A 37 25.79 -1.51 -20.35
C ASP A 37 25.68 -3.00 -20.00
N GLU A 38 26.65 -3.80 -20.43
CA GLU A 38 26.95 -5.11 -19.84
C GLU A 38 27.49 -4.93 -18.42
N THR A 39 26.71 -4.32 -17.53
CA THR A 39 26.91 -4.48 -16.09
C THR A 39 26.12 -5.71 -15.69
N ASN A 40 26.86 -6.82 -15.53
CA ASN A 40 26.41 -8.08 -14.97
C ASN A 40 25.19 -7.89 -14.07
N LEU A 41 24.02 -8.31 -14.57
CA LEU A 41 22.79 -8.47 -13.81
C LEU A 41 23.00 -9.65 -12.85
N PHE A 42 23.89 -9.46 -11.86
CA PHE A 42 23.99 -10.31 -10.69
C PHE A 42 22.68 -10.12 -9.91
N LEU A 43 21.68 -10.92 -10.28
CA LEU A 43 20.75 -11.47 -9.32
C LEU A 43 21.59 -12.35 -8.39
N GLU A 44 22.23 -11.72 -7.40
CA GLU A 44 22.59 -12.45 -6.18
C GLU A 44 21.26 -12.96 -5.61
N GLN A 45 20.90 -14.19 -5.97
CA GLN A 45 20.10 -15.01 -5.10
C GLN A 45 20.92 -15.19 -3.84
N GLU A 46 20.73 -14.29 -2.87
CA GLU A 46 21.06 -14.61 -1.49
C GLU A 46 20.27 -15.87 -1.15
N GLU A 47 20.96 -17.02 -1.13
CA GLU A 47 20.47 -18.23 -0.48
C GLU A 47 20.30 -17.93 1.02
N LYS A 48 19.20 -17.29 1.39
CA LYS A 48 18.78 -17.12 2.77
C LYS A 48 18.10 -18.41 3.24
N ASN A 49 18.94 -19.41 3.51
CA ASN A 49 18.60 -20.54 4.38
C ASN A 49 18.71 -20.12 5.86
N SER A 50 17.91 -19.14 6.26
CA SER A 50 17.65 -18.86 7.67
C SER A 50 16.16 -19.01 7.91
N SER A 51 15.76 -19.57 9.06
CA SER A 51 14.37 -19.52 9.51
C SER A 51 13.85 -18.09 9.33
N ASN A 52 12.82 -17.88 8.51
CA ASN A 52 12.25 -16.56 8.18
C ASN A 52 11.43 -15.99 9.34
N ILE A 53 12.02 -16.00 10.54
CA ILE A 53 11.43 -15.41 11.73
C ILE A 53 11.63 -13.91 11.62
N SER A 54 10.54 -13.17 11.41
CA SER A 54 10.55 -11.72 11.53
C SER A 54 10.09 -11.29 12.90
N LYS A 55 10.77 -10.26 13.43
CA LYS A 55 10.47 -9.68 14.74
C LYS A 55 9.77 -8.35 14.58
N PHE A 56 8.73 -8.16 15.38
CA PHE A 56 7.94 -6.92 15.42
C PHE A 56 7.87 -6.41 16.85
N ILE A 57 7.74 -5.10 16.96
CA ILE A 57 7.29 -4.46 18.18
C ILE A 57 5.78 -4.37 18.12
N LYS A 58 5.12 -4.92 19.14
CA LYS A 58 3.71 -4.63 19.46
C LYS A 58 3.69 -3.60 20.57
N PHE A 59 3.04 -2.48 20.34
CA PHE A 59 2.74 -1.50 21.37
C PHE A 59 1.25 -1.48 21.67
N ASP A 60 0.91 -1.71 22.93
CA ASP A 60 -0.46 -1.68 23.44
C ASP A 60 -0.77 -0.27 23.98
N PHE A 61 -1.78 0.37 23.40
CA PHE A 61 -2.14 1.75 23.75
C PHE A 61 -2.93 1.83 25.06
N THR A 62 -3.52 0.75 25.54
CA THR A 62 -4.22 0.74 26.83
C THR A 62 -3.21 0.57 27.98
N SER A 63 -2.35 -0.44 27.89
CA SER A 63 -1.39 -0.77 28.95
C SER A 63 -0.09 0.04 28.86
N ARG A 64 0.18 0.68 27.71
CA ARG A 64 1.43 1.41 27.41
C ARG A 64 2.68 0.55 27.42
N ILE A 65 2.50 -0.75 27.19
CA ILE A 65 3.59 -1.73 27.19
C ILE A 65 3.98 -2.06 25.75
N SER A 66 5.29 -2.03 25.47
CA SER A 66 5.85 -2.59 24.25
C SER A 66 6.31 -4.04 24.50
N THR A 67 6.00 -4.92 23.57
CA THR A 67 6.43 -6.32 23.58
C THR A 67 7.06 -6.68 22.25
N THR A 68 8.01 -7.62 22.26
CA THR A 68 8.54 -8.20 21.03
C THR A 68 7.74 -9.44 20.69
N ILE A 69 7.22 -9.49 19.47
CA ILE A 69 6.55 -10.67 18.92
C ILE A 69 7.34 -11.18 17.71
N SER A 70 7.31 -12.50 17.51
CA SER A 70 8.02 -13.17 16.43
C SER A 70 7.03 -13.97 15.60
N TYR A 71 7.07 -13.80 14.28
CA TYR A 71 6.28 -14.59 13.36
C TYR A 71 7.19 -15.38 12.44
N ASN A 72 6.86 -16.66 12.29
CA ASN A 72 7.50 -17.53 11.34
C ASN A 72 6.74 -17.47 10.03
N PHE A 73 7.35 -16.88 9.00
CA PHE A 73 6.71 -16.77 7.70
C PHE A 73 6.97 -18.01 6.87
N SER A 74 5.93 -18.46 6.16
CA SER A 74 6.09 -19.52 5.19
C SER A 74 6.93 -18.99 4.03
N SER A 75 8.05 -19.64 3.76
CA SER A 75 9.03 -19.18 2.77
C SER A 75 8.57 -19.32 1.32
N ASP A 76 7.28 -19.50 1.06
CA ASP A 76 6.79 -19.63 -0.31
C ASP A 76 6.75 -18.24 -0.95
N THR A 77 7.91 -17.76 -1.39
CA THR A 77 8.11 -16.44 -1.99
C THR A 77 7.96 -16.46 -3.52
N ASN A 78 7.65 -17.62 -4.09
CA ASN A 78 7.57 -17.80 -5.53
C ASN A 78 6.16 -17.44 -6.05
N GLY A 79 6.11 -16.48 -6.96
CA GLY A 79 4.88 -16.08 -7.64
C GLY A 79 4.23 -14.80 -7.12
N VAL A 80 3.38 -14.22 -7.96
CA VAL A 80 2.56 -13.06 -7.65
C VAL A 80 1.56 -13.42 -6.55
N LYS A 81 1.50 -12.61 -5.48
CA LYS A 81 0.56 -12.79 -4.38
C LYS A 81 -0.31 -11.55 -4.24
N THR A 82 -1.60 -11.77 -3.97
CA THR A 82 -2.58 -10.72 -3.69
C THR A 82 -3.42 -11.12 -2.49
N ILE A 83 -3.43 -10.29 -1.46
CA ILE A 83 -4.51 -10.30 -0.48
C ILE A 83 -5.65 -9.52 -1.12
N LYS A 84 -6.74 -10.20 -1.45
CA LYS A 84 -7.97 -9.52 -1.86
C LYS A 84 -8.54 -8.78 -0.65
N GLY A 85 -8.63 -7.47 -0.76
CA GLY A 85 -9.54 -6.68 0.04
C GLY A 85 -10.97 -7.00 -0.39
N GLU A 86 -11.89 -7.00 0.55
CA GLU A 86 -13.29 -7.12 0.19
C GLU A 86 -13.80 -5.75 -0.23
N ASN A 87 -14.39 -5.73 -1.42
CA ASN A 87 -15.16 -4.60 -1.89
C ASN A 87 -16.57 -4.79 -1.38
N ASN A 88 -17.16 -3.77 -0.76
CA ASN A 88 -18.58 -3.81 -0.52
C ASN A 88 -19.26 -3.73 -1.90
N SER A 89 -19.87 -4.83 -2.37
CA SER A 89 -20.37 -4.99 -3.73
C SER A 89 -21.48 -4.01 -4.12
N SER A 90 -21.91 -3.15 -3.20
CA SER A 90 -22.90 -2.09 -3.42
C SER A 90 -22.30 -0.69 -3.63
N SER A 91 -20.99 -0.46 -3.45
CA SER A 91 -20.39 0.86 -3.70
C SER A 91 -19.88 0.97 -5.14
N ASN A 92 -20.26 2.06 -5.81
CA ASN A 92 -19.68 2.40 -7.11
C ASN A 92 -18.15 2.49 -6.98
N PHE A 93 -17.44 2.00 -7.98
CA PHE A 93 -15.99 2.06 -8.04
C PHE A 93 -15.55 3.39 -8.65
N ILE A 94 -14.56 4.05 -8.04
CA ILE A 94 -13.89 5.23 -8.58
C ILE A 94 -12.40 4.99 -8.70
N SER A 95 -11.88 5.12 -9.92
CA SER A 95 -10.45 5.16 -10.19
C SER A 95 -9.90 6.54 -9.97
N PHE A 96 -8.64 6.62 -9.52
CA PHE A 96 -7.93 7.88 -9.51
C PHE A 96 -7.58 8.34 -10.94
N PRO A 97 -7.60 9.66 -11.20
CA PRO A 97 -7.32 10.22 -12.51
C PRO A 97 -5.88 9.93 -12.97
N MET A 98 -5.71 9.64 -14.28
CA MET A 98 -4.43 9.30 -14.91
C MET A 98 -3.98 10.29 -15.99
N ASP A 99 -4.80 11.27 -16.33
CA ASP A 99 -4.59 12.10 -17.53
C ASP A 99 -3.35 13.02 -17.44
N ASN A 100 -2.82 13.24 -16.24
CA ASN A 100 -1.67 14.11 -15.97
C ASN A 100 -0.51 13.36 -15.28
N CYS A 101 -0.30 12.07 -15.61
CA CYS A 101 0.75 11.26 -15.00
C CYS A 101 2.15 11.88 -15.14
N ASN A 102 2.86 11.98 -14.02
CA ASN A 102 4.30 12.25 -14.01
C ASN A 102 5.09 11.05 -14.57
N ASN A 103 6.28 11.31 -15.09
CA ASN A 103 7.21 10.29 -15.59
C ASN A 103 8.67 10.76 -15.50
N ASN A 104 9.59 10.02 -16.12
CA ASN A 104 11.03 10.32 -16.11
C ASN A 104 11.45 11.59 -16.85
N THR A 105 10.59 12.15 -17.71
CA THR A 105 10.85 13.38 -18.48
C THR A 105 10.01 14.57 -18.02
N THR A 106 8.88 14.33 -17.36
CA THR A 106 7.95 15.37 -16.90
C THR A 106 7.59 15.08 -15.45
N PHE A 107 8.03 15.96 -14.56
CA PHE A 107 7.68 15.88 -13.15
C PHE A 107 7.24 17.25 -12.64
N THR A 108 5.98 17.36 -12.26
CA THR A 108 5.38 18.57 -11.66
C THR A 108 4.48 18.19 -10.50
N ASP A 109 4.04 19.17 -9.71
CA ASP A 109 2.90 18.93 -8.81
C ASP A 109 1.65 18.67 -9.66
N ASN A 110 1.32 17.40 -9.80
CA ASN A 110 0.17 16.92 -10.55
C ASN A 110 -0.94 16.40 -9.63
N ARG A 111 -0.88 16.77 -8.34
CA ARG A 111 -1.86 16.30 -7.37
C ARG A 111 -3.25 16.79 -7.71
N ILE A 112 -4.21 15.89 -7.61
CA ILE A 112 -5.64 16.17 -7.77
C ILE A 112 -6.32 15.94 -6.41
N ILE A 113 -7.12 16.92 -6.01
CA ILE A 113 -8.00 16.81 -4.84
C ILE A 113 -9.14 15.86 -5.23
N THR A 114 -9.35 14.83 -4.41
CA THR A 114 -10.48 13.92 -4.61
C THR A 114 -11.77 14.66 -4.29
N ASP A 115 -12.78 14.55 -5.15
CA ASP A 115 -14.09 15.16 -4.91
C ASP A 115 -14.68 14.61 -3.60
N VAL A 116 -15.35 15.47 -2.83
CA VAL A 116 -16.03 15.08 -1.60
C VAL A 116 -17.06 13.99 -1.86
N ASP A 117 -17.78 14.09 -2.98
CA ASP A 117 -18.77 13.09 -3.36
C ASP A 117 -18.15 11.73 -3.68
N ASP A 118 -16.86 11.71 -4.02
CA ASP A 118 -16.11 10.51 -4.36
C ASP A 118 -15.56 9.78 -3.13
N LEU A 119 -15.45 10.46 -1.99
CA LEU A 119 -14.88 9.91 -0.76
C LEU A 119 -15.68 8.74 -0.16
N LYS A 120 -16.97 8.63 -0.49
CA LYS A 120 -17.84 7.53 -0.04
C LYS A 120 -17.71 6.25 -0.87
N TYR A 121 -17.01 6.34 -1.99
CA TYR A 121 -16.85 5.24 -2.93
C TYR A 121 -15.49 4.57 -2.75
N TYR A 122 -15.43 3.29 -3.11
CA TYR A 122 -14.18 2.56 -3.15
C TYR A 122 -13.39 3.01 -4.41
N MET A 123 -12.09 3.28 -4.38
CA MET A 123 -11.06 3.11 -3.34
C MET A 123 -10.88 4.27 -2.33
N PRO A 124 -11.25 5.54 -2.61
CA PRO A 124 -11.06 6.65 -1.69
C PRO A 124 -11.54 6.42 -0.26
N SER A 125 -12.69 5.77 -0.08
CA SER A 125 -13.30 5.48 1.23
C SER A 125 -12.40 4.66 2.15
N ALA A 126 -11.52 3.82 1.59
CA ALA A 126 -10.61 2.97 2.33
C ALA A 126 -9.36 3.72 2.81
N VAL A 127 -9.15 4.98 2.41
CA VAL A 127 -8.03 5.82 2.85
C VAL A 127 -8.48 6.66 4.06
N CYS A 128 -7.66 6.68 5.10
CA CYS A 128 -7.98 7.34 6.37
C CYS A 128 -6.86 8.29 6.82
N ILE A 129 -7.19 9.14 7.79
CA ILE A 129 -6.25 10.00 8.49
C ILE A 129 -5.77 9.25 9.73
N VAL A 130 -4.46 9.26 9.96
CA VAL A 130 -3.87 8.81 11.21
C VAL A 130 -3.47 10.06 11.97
N GLN A 131 -4.21 10.36 13.04
CA GLN A 131 -3.95 11.51 13.90
C GLN A 131 -3.24 11.03 15.15
N THR A 132 -2.19 11.74 15.56
CA THR A 132 -1.40 11.36 16.73
C THR A 132 -1.01 12.57 17.55
N SER A 133 -0.89 12.44 18.87
CA SER A 133 -0.19 13.42 19.70
C SER A 133 0.99 12.82 20.45
N PHE A 134 2.12 13.55 20.40
CA PHE A 134 3.35 13.20 21.10
C PHE A 134 3.31 13.71 22.54
N TYR A 135 3.62 12.84 23.50
CA TYR A 135 3.66 13.19 24.92
C TYR A 135 4.67 14.32 25.18
N ARG A 136 4.20 15.42 25.80
CA ARG A 136 4.91 16.66 26.17
C ARG A 136 5.17 17.68 25.07
N GLU A 137 4.77 17.44 23.83
CA GLU A 137 5.05 18.39 22.75
C GLU A 137 3.81 19.16 22.28
N ASP A 138 2.59 18.80 22.69
CA ASP A 138 1.31 19.39 22.22
C ASP A 138 1.20 19.52 20.68
N ILE A 139 2.08 18.82 19.94
CA ILE A 139 2.09 18.79 18.48
C ILE A 139 1.25 17.59 18.04
N ALA A 140 0.09 17.90 17.45
CA ALA A 140 -0.70 16.92 16.73
C ALA A 140 -0.03 16.61 15.38
N GLY A 141 0.54 15.42 15.28
CA GLY A 141 0.98 14.82 14.01
C GLY A 141 -0.22 14.33 13.21
N HIS A 142 -0.19 14.55 11.89
CA HIS A 142 -1.15 13.97 10.96
C HIS A 142 -0.39 13.15 9.94
N GLY A 143 -0.90 11.96 9.66
CA GLY A 143 -0.49 11.09 8.59
C GLY A 143 -1.70 10.51 7.87
N THR A 144 -1.42 9.61 6.94
CA THR A 144 -2.42 8.85 6.19
C THR A 144 -2.28 7.37 6.52
N GLY A 145 -3.38 6.63 6.49
CA GLY A 145 -3.38 5.17 6.47
C GLY A 145 -4.44 4.65 5.49
N PHE A 146 -4.59 3.34 5.42
CA PHE A 146 -5.67 2.72 4.66
C PHE A 146 -6.05 1.35 5.20
N VAL A 147 -7.31 0.97 4.96
CA VAL A 147 -7.92 -0.27 5.44
C VAL A 147 -7.35 -1.49 4.70
N ILE A 148 -6.95 -2.51 5.46
CA ILE A 148 -6.42 -3.78 4.94
C ILE A 148 -7.16 -5.02 5.50
N GLY A 149 -8.03 -4.81 6.50
CA GLY A 149 -8.86 -5.83 7.13
C GLY A 149 -9.89 -5.20 8.07
N ASN A 150 -10.73 -6.03 8.70
CA ASN A 150 -11.93 -5.59 9.43
C ASN A 150 -11.62 -4.51 10.47
N ASN A 151 -10.54 -4.62 11.22
CA ASN A 151 -10.11 -3.63 12.21
C ASN A 151 -8.63 -3.26 12.03
N PHE A 152 -8.09 -3.42 10.82
CA PHE A 152 -6.67 -3.23 10.53
C PHE A 152 -6.43 -2.17 9.48
N ILE A 153 -5.46 -1.32 9.78
CA ILE A 153 -5.02 -0.21 8.94
C ILE A 153 -3.52 -0.33 8.73
N LEU A 154 -3.06 -0.08 7.50
CA LEU A 154 -1.65 0.10 7.21
C LEU A 154 -1.32 1.59 7.16
N THR A 155 -0.15 1.96 7.69
CA THR A 155 0.36 3.34 7.69
C THR A 155 1.89 3.33 7.78
N ALA A 156 2.51 4.51 7.78
CA ALA A 156 3.95 4.65 8.02
C ALA A 156 4.25 4.50 9.52
N ALA A 157 5.35 3.84 9.87
CA ALA A 157 5.70 3.62 11.27
C ALA A 157 6.03 4.92 12.01
N HIS A 158 6.59 5.91 11.31
CA HIS A 158 6.84 7.23 11.89
C HIS A 158 5.58 8.01 12.26
N ASN A 159 4.41 7.62 11.74
CA ASN A 159 3.14 8.18 12.22
C ASN A 159 2.84 7.72 13.65
N ILE A 160 3.43 6.62 14.13
CA ILE A 160 3.19 6.06 15.47
C ILE A 160 4.39 6.21 16.40
N TYR A 161 5.61 6.16 15.87
CA TYR A 161 6.84 6.16 16.65
C TYR A 161 7.90 7.08 16.03
N ASN A 162 8.40 8.06 16.78
CA ASN A 162 9.38 9.04 16.28
C ASN A 162 10.85 8.69 16.58
N GLY A 163 11.15 7.43 16.93
CA GLY A 163 12.50 7.00 17.30
C GLY A 163 12.84 7.20 18.77
N LYS A 164 11.98 7.88 19.53
CA LYS A 164 12.15 8.07 20.98
C LYS A 164 10.91 7.68 21.75
N ASN A 165 9.76 8.19 21.30
CA ASN A 165 8.49 8.04 21.98
C ASN A 165 7.44 7.44 21.05
N PHE A 166 6.54 6.66 21.63
CA PHE A 166 5.29 6.30 20.99
C PHE A 166 4.31 7.47 21.10
N ASN A 167 3.53 7.66 20.05
CA ASN A 167 2.34 8.50 20.09
C ASN A 167 1.33 7.85 21.02
N LEU A 168 0.94 8.53 22.09
CA LEU A 168 0.09 7.92 23.12
C LEU A 168 -1.39 8.04 22.80
N ASN A 169 -1.78 9.06 22.04
CA ASN A 169 -3.16 9.25 21.61
C ASN A 169 -3.16 9.18 20.09
N ALA A 170 -3.11 7.96 19.57
CA ALA A 170 -3.30 7.71 18.15
C ALA A 170 -4.76 7.40 17.89
N GLU A 171 -5.31 8.08 16.90
CA GLU A 171 -6.67 7.92 16.42
C GLU A 171 -6.65 7.75 14.90
N VAL A 172 -7.66 7.06 14.41
CA VAL A 172 -7.94 6.96 12.99
C VAL A 172 -9.23 7.70 12.69
N GLY A 173 -9.15 8.63 11.74
CA GLY A 173 -10.27 9.42 11.24
C GLY A 173 -10.64 9.08 9.81
N PHE A 174 -11.94 9.00 9.51
CA PHE A 174 -12.46 8.91 8.13
C PHE A 174 -13.24 10.17 7.76
N VAL A 175 -12.92 10.75 6.59
CA VAL A 175 -13.60 11.93 6.04
C VAL A 175 -14.47 11.48 4.88
N LEU A 176 -15.78 11.36 5.10
CA LEU A 176 -16.73 10.85 4.08
C LEU A 176 -17.72 11.87 3.53
N LYS A 177 -17.84 13.06 4.15
CA LYS A 177 -18.98 13.94 3.89
C LYS A 177 -18.64 15.38 3.56
N ASN A 178 -17.65 16.01 4.19
CA ASN A 178 -17.37 17.42 3.97
C ASN A 178 -15.90 17.77 4.22
N TYR A 179 -15.34 18.61 3.35
CA TYR A 179 -14.26 19.53 3.71
C TYR A 179 -14.92 20.86 4.10
N THR A 180 -15.01 21.18 5.39
CA THR A 180 -15.61 22.46 5.80
C THR A 180 -14.57 23.57 5.75
N SER A 181 -15.00 24.82 5.53
CA SER A 181 -14.12 25.99 5.54
C SER A 181 -13.44 26.29 6.88
N ASN A 182 -13.85 25.59 7.96
CA ASN A 182 -13.34 25.73 9.32
C ASN A 182 -12.60 24.46 9.81
N GLY A 183 -12.32 23.50 8.92
CA GLY A 183 -11.66 22.24 9.25
C GLY A 183 -12.39 21.00 8.73
N GLN A 184 -11.80 19.84 8.96
CA GLN A 184 -12.36 18.56 8.52
C GLN A 184 -13.53 18.14 9.41
N ASP A 185 -14.63 17.70 8.79
CA ASP A 185 -15.62 16.91 9.52
C ASP A 185 -15.17 15.45 9.45
N ILE A 186 -14.24 15.08 10.35
CA ILE A 186 -13.85 13.69 10.54
C ILE A 186 -15.08 12.99 11.13
N THR A 187 -15.83 12.35 10.25
CA THR A 187 -17.15 11.80 10.58
C THR A 187 -17.11 10.62 11.55
N ASN A 188 -15.97 9.94 11.65
CA ASN A 188 -15.77 8.79 12.53
C ASN A 188 -14.33 8.78 13.04
N HIS A 189 -14.18 8.78 14.36
CA HIS A 189 -12.90 8.60 15.05
C HIS A 189 -12.89 7.21 15.70
N TYR A 190 -11.75 6.53 15.59
CA TYR A 190 -11.50 5.26 16.25
C TYR A 190 -10.18 5.32 16.99
N GLU A 191 -10.20 4.96 18.27
CA GLU A 191 -8.99 4.84 19.08
C GLU A 191 -8.16 3.63 18.62
N VAL A 192 -6.83 3.82 18.56
CA VAL A 192 -5.91 2.73 18.27
C VAL A 192 -5.74 1.86 19.52
N LYS A 193 -5.90 0.54 19.36
CA LYS A 193 -5.70 -0.45 20.41
C LYS A 193 -4.26 -0.95 20.44
N ASN A 194 -3.76 -1.39 19.29
CA ASN A 194 -2.37 -1.84 19.15
C ASN A 194 -1.73 -1.25 17.90
N ALA A 195 -0.40 -1.07 17.94
CA ALA A 195 0.40 -0.87 16.75
C ALA A 195 1.51 -1.92 16.64
N TYR A 196 1.74 -2.37 15.42
CA TYR A 196 2.74 -3.38 15.07
C TYR A 196 3.66 -2.80 14.01
N PHE A 197 4.97 -2.78 14.27
CA PHE A 197 5.94 -2.36 13.25
C PHE A 197 7.26 -3.12 13.35
N PRO A 198 8.05 -3.18 12.27
CA PRO A 198 9.27 -3.97 12.25
C PRO A 198 10.25 -3.57 13.34
N MET A 199 10.84 -4.57 14.00
CA MET A 199 11.93 -4.37 14.94
C MET A 199 13.10 -3.57 14.33
N ASN A 200 13.34 -3.76 13.03
CA ASN A 200 14.39 -3.03 12.32
C ASN A 200 14.14 -1.52 12.27
N PHE A 201 12.88 -1.07 12.14
CA PHE A 201 12.54 0.35 12.22
C PHE A 201 12.68 0.88 13.66
N TYR A 202 12.23 0.10 14.65
CA TYR A 202 12.36 0.47 16.06
C TYR A 202 13.82 0.69 16.47
N ASN A 203 14.70 -0.24 16.11
CA ASN A 203 16.12 -0.17 16.46
C ASN A 203 16.90 0.84 15.61
N ASN A 204 16.44 1.12 14.39
CA ASN A 204 17.13 1.99 13.43
C ASN A 204 16.14 3.03 12.89
N TYR A 205 15.68 3.92 13.76
CA TYR A 205 14.80 5.00 13.35
C TYR A 205 15.43 5.81 12.20
N GLY A 206 14.62 6.11 11.17
CA GLY A 206 15.07 6.71 9.92
C GLY A 206 15.46 5.71 8.83
N TYR A 207 15.47 4.40 9.12
CA TYR A 207 15.69 3.38 8.10
C TYR A 207 14.41 3.09 7.31
N THR A 208 14.26 3.79 6.19
CA THR A 208 12.98 3.91 5.48
C THR A 208 12.50 2.66 4.76
N ASP A 209 13.29 1.58 4.71
CA ASP A 209 12.82 0.32 4.14
C ASP A 209 11.85 -0.43 5.07
N TYR A 210 11.84 -0.06 6.37
CA TYR A 210 11.00 -0.67 7.40
C TYR A 210 9.98 0.31 7.99
N ASP A 211 9.83 1.49 7.40
CA ASP A 211 8.94 2.55 7.88
C ASP A 211 7.48 2.28 7.53
N TRP A 212 6.95 1.19 8.06
CA TRP A 212 5.56 0.79 7.94
C TRP A 212 5.05 0.21 9.26
N ALA A 213 3.77 0.41 9.54
CA ALA A 213 3.10 -0.12 10.71
C ALA A 213 1.69 -0.59 10.38
N ILE A 214 1.26 -1.65 11.07
CA ILE A 214 -0.15 -2.03 11.16
C ILE A 214 -0.72 -1.44 12.44
N ILE A 215 -1.87 -0.79 12.31
CA ILE A 215 -2.72 -0.34 13.40
C ILE A 215 -3.87 -1.33 13.54
N GLU A 216 -4.13 -1.76 14.78
CA GLU A 216 -5.32 -2.52 15.17
C GLU A 216 -6.26 -1.61 15.95
N LEU A 217 -7.52 -1.59 15.52
CA LEU A 217 -8.63 -0.96 16.23
C LEU A 217 -9.42 -2.01 17.03
N ASP A 218 -10.42 -1.57 17.78
CA ASP A 218 -11.36 -2.46 18.46
C ASP A 218 -11.99 -3.48 17.49
N SER A 219 -12.06 -4.75 17.90
CA SER A 219 -12.55 -5.86 17.08
C SER A 219 -14.04 -5.80 16.77
N SER A 220 -14.82 -5.00 17.51
CA SER A 220 -16.22 -4.74 17.20
C SER A 220 -16.42 -3.84 15.97
N ILE A 221 -15.35 -3.20 15.48
CA ILE A 221 -15.37 -2.34 14.31
C ILE A 221 -15.14 -3.20 13.06
N ASP A 222 -16.06 -3.10 12.11
CA ASP A 222 -15.92 -3.68 10.78
C ASP A 222 -15.71 -2.56 9.73
N LEU A 223 -14.45 -2.18 9.56
CA LEU A 223 -13.96 -1.20 8.58
C LEU A 223 -14.18 -1.69 7.14
N VAL A 224 -14.00 -2.97 6.87
CA VAL A 224 -14.14 -3.52 5.52
C VAL A 224 -15.56 -3.33 5.03
N LYS A 225 -16.55 -3.67 5.85
CA LYS A 225 -17.96 -3.44 5.53
C LYS A 225 -18.30 -1.95 5.37
N LYS A 226 -17.68 -1.07 6.16
CA LYS A 226 -17.97 0.37 6.14
C LYS A 226 -17.27 1.12 4.99
N TYR A 227 -16.03 0.77 4.68
CA TYR A 227 -15.11 1.57 3.89
C TYR A 227 -14.44 0.80 2.74
N GLY A 228 -14.54 -0.53 2.73
CA GLY A 228 -13.77 -1.41 1.86
C GLY A 228 -12.32 -1.59 2.32
N ALA A 229 -11.61 -2.55 1.75
CA ALA A 229 -10.17 -2.74 1.96
C ALA A 229 -9.38 -2.71 0.64
N LEU A 230 -8.17 -2.14 0.69
CA LEU A 230 -7.29 -2.17 -0.48
C LEU A 230 -6.64 -3.54 -0.62
N ASN A 231 -6.55 -4.02 -1.87
CA ASN A 231 -5.78 -5.22 -2.18
C ASN A 231 -4.30 -4.94 -1.92
N ILE A 232 -3.64 -5.76 -1.12
CA ILE A 232 -2.18 -5.73 -0.97
C ILE A 232 -1.61 -6.76 -1.91
N GLY A 233 -0.59 -6.42 -2.69
CA GLY A 233 0.06 -7.41 -3.52
C GLY A 233 1.55 -7.20 -3.66
N SER A 234 2.18 -8.25 -4.16
CA SER A 234 3.62 -8.39 -4.13
C SER A 234 4.13 -9.27 -5.26
N ASN A 235 5.44 -9.21 -5.49
CA ASN A 235 6.12 -9.85 -6.62
C ASN A 235 5.59 -9.38 -8.00
N TYR A 236 4.93 -8.22 -8.05
CA TYR A 236 4.61 -7.54 -9.30
C TYR A 236 5.82 -6.78 -9.84
N THR A 237 5.98 -6.77 -11.16
CA THR A 237 6.95 -5.90 -11.81
C THR A 237 6.50 -4.45 -11.69
N LEU A 238 7.32 -3.58 -11.11
CA LEU A 238 7.01 -2.14 -11.08
C LEU A 238 7.35 -1.44 -12.41
N TYR A 239 7.99 -2.16 -13.33
CA TYR A 239 8.45 -1.62 -14.61
C TYR A 239 7.27 -1.42 -15.57
N ASN A 240 7.24 -0.26 -16.23
CA ASN A 240 6.26 0.07 -17.27
C ASN A 240 4.79 -0.06 -16.81
N ALA A 241 4.52 0.35 -15.57
CA ALA A 241 3.19 0.34 -14.97
C ALA A 241 2.77 1.74 -14.52
N TYR A 242 1.46 1.99 -14.54
CA TYR A 242 0.87 3.17 -13.93
C TYR A 242 0.74 2.99 -12.42
N SER A 243 0.95 4.07 -11.68
CA SER A 243 0.75 4.11 -10.23
C SER A 243 0.01 5.36 -9.78
N THR A 244 -0.74 5.24 -8.69
CA THR A 244 -1.26 6.37 -7.92
C THR A 244 -0.71 6.32 -6.51
N SER A 245 -0.20 7.44 -6.02
CA SER A 245 -0.04 7.65 -4.59
C SER A 245 -1.23 8.46 -4.08
N SER A 246 -1.89 7.99 -3.03
CA SER A 246 -3.03 8.69 -2.42
C SER A 246 -2.73 9.02 -0.98
N GLY A 247 -3.09 10.22 -0.53
CA GLY A 247 -3.00 10.55 0.88
C GLY A 247 -3.53 11.93 1.22
N TYR A 248 -3.83 12.12 2.50
CA TYR A 248 -4.31 13.39 3.01
C TYR A 248 -3.17 14.40 3.05
N SER A 249 -3.40 15.60 2.52
CA SER A 249 -2.41 16.68 2.46
C SER A 249 -3.02 17.99 2.90
N ARG A 250 -2.24 18.82 3.60
CA ARG A 250 -2.64 20.16 4.07
C ARG A 250 -2.23 21.30 3.14
N ASP A 251 -1.57 20.99 2.03
CA ASP A 251 -1.02 22.04 1.15
C ASP A 251 -2.10 22.92 0.50
N PHE A 252 -3.35 22.49 0.51
CA PHE A 252 -4.49 23.16 -0.12
C PHE A 252 -5.36 23.91 0.91
N GLY A 253 -4.73 24.44 1.97
CA GLY A 253 -5.37 25.18 3.07
C GLY A 253 -5.95 24.25 4.16
N ASP A 254 -6.74 23.27 3.74
CA ASP A 254 -7.29 22.21 4.60
C ASP A 254 -6.64 20.86 4.30
N ILE A 255 -6.78 19.91 5.23
CA ILE A 255 -6.37 18.53 5.00
C ILE A 255 -7.39 17.89 4.04
N LYS A 256 -6.94 17.55 2.82
CA LYS A 256 -7.78 16.96 1.75
C LYS A 256 -7.15 15.68 1.23
N LEU A 257 -7.96 14.72 0.81
CA LEU A 257 -7.44 13.52 0.15
C LEU A 257 -6.95 13.95 -1.24
N THR A 258 -5.65 13.81 -1.44
CA THR A 258 -4.99 14.16 -2.70
C THR A 258 -4.40 12.91 -3.32
N THR A 259 -4.40 12.87 -4.64
CA THR A 259 -3.82 11.77 -5.40
C THR A 259 -2.85 12.32 -6.42
N SER A 260 -1.74 11.63 -6.64
CA SER A 260 -0.80 11.92 -7.71
C SER A 260 -0.59 10.66 -8.52
N SER A 261 -0.68 10.77 -9.83
CA SER A 261 -0.48 9.67 -10.77
C SER A 261 0.92 9.72 -11.38
N ALA A 262 1.45 8.56 -11.73
CA ALA A 262 2.77 8.41 -12.31
C ALA A 262 2.83 7.20 -13.25
N TYR A 263 3.82 7.21 -14.13
CA TYR A 263 4.13 6.12 -15.03
C TYR A 263 5.60 5.71 -14.95
N GLY A 264 5.82 4.41 -14.76
CA GLY A 264 7.15 3.82 -14.69
C GLY A 264 7.90 4.10 -13.39
N VAL A 265 9.16 3.66 -13.33
CA VAL A 265 10.06 3.80 -12.18
C VAL A 265 11.47 4.12 -12.65
N MET A 266 12.25 4.82 -11.82
CA MET A 266 13.68 5.06 -12.03
C MET A 266 14.50 4.06 -11.24
N ARG A 267 15.56 3.50 -11.84
CA ARG A 267 16.58 2.79 -11.05
C ARG A 267 17.38 3.83 -10.24
N SER A 268 17.32 3.73 -8.93
CA SER A 268 18.18 4.47 -8.02
C SER A 268 19.54 3.78 -7.90
N TYR A 269 20.57 4.57 -7.57
CA TYR A 269 21.95 4.12 -7.34
C TYR A 269 22.04 3.01 -6.27
N ASP A 270 21.08 2.92 -5.35
CA ASP A 270 21.09 1.97 -4.23
C ASP A 270 20.30 0.67 -4.50
N LYS A 271 20.15 0.27 -5.77
CA LYS A 271 19.29 -0.87 -6.19
C LYS A 271 17.81 -0.70 -5.77
N LYS A 272 17.37 0.53 -5.51
CA LYS A 272 15.97 0.88 -5.21
C LYS A 272 15.30 1.43 -6.46
N PHE A 273 13.97 1.46 -6.45
CA PHE A 273 13.19 2.13 -7.49
C PHE A 273 12.63 3.44 -6.91
N ASP A 274 12.92 4.56 -7.56
CA ASP A 274 12.26 5.83 -7.28
C ASP A 274 11.02 5.94 -8.18
N ILE A 275 9.95 6.52 -7.66
CA ILE A 275 8.65 6.55 -8.33
C ILE A 275 8.23 8.00 -8.55
N TYR A 276 7.64 8.26 -9.70
CA TYR A 276 7.33 9.61 -10.16
C TYR A 276 6.07 10.22 -9.54
N ASN A 277 5.54 9.65 -8.45
CA ASN A 277 4.39 10.25 -7.77
C ASN A 277 4.82 11.49 -6.96
N TYR A 278 4.02 12.55 -7.03
CA TYR A 278 4.18 13.73 -6.21
C TYR A 278 3.53 13.50 -4.85
N CYS A 279 4.32 13.61 -3.78
CA CYS A 279 3.82 13.56 -2.40
C CYS A 279 4.32 14.77 -1.61
N ASN A 280 3.52 15.24 -0.66
CA ASN A 280 3.96 16.26 0.28
C ASN A 280 3.42 16.00 1.69
N SER A 281 3.62 16.97 2.59
CA SER A 281 3.28 16.93 4.00
C SER A 281 1.94 16.22 4.28
N ILE A 282 1.96 15.31 5.26
CA ILE A 282 0.82 14.53 5.81
C ILE A 282 0.40 13.31 4.96
N MET A 283 0.91 13.17 3.73
CA MET A 283 0.62 11.99 2.90
C MET A 283 1.33 10.70 3.36
N SER A 284 2.24 10.80 4.33
CA SER A 284 2.96 9.66 4.90
C SER A 284 2.02 8.56 5.39
N GLY A 285 2.24 7.33 4.94
CA GLY A 285 1.45 6.15 5.22
C GLY A 285 0.31 5.90 4.23
N GLY A 286 0.09 6.81 3.29
CA GLY A 286 -0.89 6.65 2.22
C GLY A 286 -0.52 5.54 1.24
N PRO A 287 -1.50 4.90 0.57
CA PRO A 287 -1.24 3.78 -0.31
C PRO A 287 -0.57 4.22 -1.61
N LEU A 288 0.33 3.36 -2.09
CA LEU A 288 0.85 3.38 -3.46
C LEU A 288 0.22 2.22 -4.23
N ILE A 289 -0.70 2.56 -5.13
CA ILE A 289 -1.53 1.64 -5.90
C ILE A 289 -0.98 1.55 -7.31
N TYR A 290 -0.75 0.33 -7.79
CA TYR A 290 -0.38 0.07 -9.18
C TYR A 290 -1.54 -0.54 -9.94
N TYR A 291 -1.59 -0.24 -11.23
CA TYR A 291 -2.56 -0.74 -12.19
C TYR A 291 -1.86 -1.79 -13.05
N TYR A 292 -2.24 -3.05 -12.84
CA TYR A 292 -1.70 -4.19 -13.55
C TYR A 292 -2.76 -4.79 -14.45
N GLU A 293 -2.41 -5.02 -15.70
CA GLU A 293 -3.18 -5.88 -16.58
C GLU A 293 -2.58 -7.28 -16.51
N ASP A 294 -3.38 -8.27 -16.13
CA ASP A 294 -2.97 -9.66 -16.23
C ASP A 294 -2.88 -10.02 -17.72
N PRO A 295 -1.69 -10.39 -18.26
CA PRO A 295 -1.54 -10.62 -19.69
C PRO A 295 -2.23 -11.91 -20.18
N ILE A 296 -2.64 -12.79 -19.28
CA ILE A 296 -3.33 -14.05 -19.59
C ILE A 296 -4.84 -13.84 -19.56
N THR A 297 -5.37 -13.20 -18.51
CA THR A 297 -6.81 -13.01 -18.34
C THR A 297 -7.33 -11.68 -18.89
N LEU A 298 -6.43 -10.73 -19.16
CA LEU A 298 -6.73 -9.32 -19.50
C LEU A 298 -7.50 -8.58 -18.40
N GLU A 299 -7.49 -9.11 -17.18
CA GLU A 299 -8.13 -8.47 -16.03
C GLU A 299 -7.25 -7.33 -15.48
N TYR A 300 -7.87 -6.18 -15.26
CA TYR A 300 -7.22 -5.05 -14.61
C TYR A 300 -7.29 -5.19 -13.09
N ASN A 301 -6.12 -5.35 -12.50
CA ASN A 301 -5.93 -5.44 -11.06
C ASN A 301 -5.37 -4.12 -10.52
N ARG A 302 -5.97 -3.64 -9.43
CA ARG A 302 -5.49 -2.49 -8.67
C ARG A 302 -4.95 -2.97 -7.35
N ILE A 303 -3.67 -2.71 -7.12
CA ILE A 303 -2.92 -3.39 -6.07
C ILE A 303 -2.04 -2.39 -5.35
N CYS A 304 -2.21 -2.31 -4.03
CA CYS A 304 -1.30 -1.61 -3.17
C CYS A 304 -0.01 -2.44 -3.03
N VAL A 305 1.10 -1.90 -3.51
CA VAL A 305 2.43 -2.54 -3.45
C VAL A 305 3.35 -1.89 -2.41
N GLY A 306 2.91 -0.78 -1.82
CA GLY A 306 3.69 0.01 -0.90
C GLY A 306 2.90 1.11 -0.22
N ILE A 307 3.56 1.80 0.70
CA ILE A 307 3.04 3.01 1.34
C ILE A 307 3.99 4.17 1.11
N ILE A 308 3.47 5.40 1.05
CA ILE A 308 4.27 6.62 1.00
C ILE A 308 5.02 6.76 2.32
N SER A 309 6.36 6.85 2.32
CA SER A 309 7.12 6.98 3.58
C SER A 309 8.02 8.18 3.63
N GLN A 310 8.69 8.50 2.52
CA GLN A 310 9.56 9.67 2.44
C GLN A 310 9.40 10.40 1.12
N LYS A 311 9.69 11.70 1.16
CA LYS A 311 9.96 12.49 -0.04
C LYS A 311 11.44 12.39 -0.42
N VAL A 312 11.73 12.33 -1.71
CA VAL A 312 13.09 12.44 -2.24
C VAL A 312 13.28 13.85 -2.79
N ILE A 313 14.30 14.53 -2.28
CA ILE A 313 14.69 15.87 -2.73
C ILE A 313 15.95 15.71 -3.56
N SER A 314 15.86 15.93 -4.87
CA SER A 314 17.06 15.94 -5.72
C SER A 314 17.73 17.32 -5.65
N LYS A 315 19.05 17.29 -5.48
CA LYS A 315 19.88 18.45 -5.11
C LYS A 315 20.10 19.45 -6.24
N ASN A 316 19.80 19.10 -7.49
CA ASN A 316 20.21 19.91 -8.64
C ASN A 316 19.25 21.05 -9.00
N SER A 317 18.02 21.09 -8.47
CA SER A 317 17.04 22.14 -8.83
C SER A 317 16.32 22.81 -7.66
N GLY A 318 16.67 22.47 -6.40
CA GLY A 318 15.97 22.98 -5.21
C GLY A 318 14.46 22.66 -5.16
N SER A 319 13.96 21.92 -6.15
CA SER A 319 12.57 21.52 -6.28
C SER A 319 12.39 20.13 -5.67
N ILE A 320 11.24 19.86 -5.06
CA ILE A 320 10.89 18.51 -4.58
C ILE A 320 10.74 17.63 -5.82
N ILE A 321 11.45 16.50 -5.90
CA ILE A 321 11.53 15.77 -7.18
C ILE A 321 10.78 14.43 -7.16
N TYR A 322 10.63 13.63 -6.10
CA TYR A 322 9.83 12.37 -6.21
C TYR A 322 9.30 11.86 -4.85
N SER A 323 8.32 10.96 -4.86
CA SER A 323 7.92 10.15 -3.70
C SER A 323 8.72 8.85 -3.64
N LYS A 324 9.10 8.42 -2.44
CA LYS A 324 9.59 7.06 -2.22
C LYS A 324 8.58 6.32 -1.36
N ALA A 325 8.20 5.16 -1.84
CA ALA A 325 7.37 4.24 -1.10
C ALA A 325 8.21 3.16 -0.41
N CYS A 326 7.73 2.69 0.74
CA CYS A 326 8.22 1.46 1.35
C CYS A 326 7.71 0.26 0.54
N LYS A 327 8.63 -0.64 0.16
CA LYS A 327 8.26 -1.95 -0.37
C LYS A 327 7.57 -2.74 0.74
N ILE A 328 6.30 -3.08 0.53
CA ILE A 328 5.64 -4.07 1.37
C ILE A 328 6.15 -5.45 0.91
N THR A 329 6.85 -6.15 1.80
CA THR A 329 7.35 -7.50 1.53
C THR A 329 6.23 -8.53 1.76
N ASN A 330 6.34 -9.72 1.15
CA ASN A 330 5.42 -10.86 1.38
C ASN A 330 5.27 -11.23 2.86
N ASN A 331 6.24 -10.84 3.68
CA ASN A 331 6.26 -11.10 5.11
C ASN A 331 5.16 -10.30 5.85
N LEU A 332 4.71 -9.15 5.33
CA LEU A 332 3.53 -8.47 5.88
C LEU A 332 2.23 -9.25 5.61
N ILE A 333 2.17 -9.93 4.46
CA ILE A 333 0.95 -10.59 3.96
C ILE A 333 0.54 -11.75 4.86
N ASP A 334 1.52 -12.49 5.38
CA ASP A 334 1.28 -13.59 6.31
C ASP A 334 0.82 -13.09 7.70
N LEU A 335 1.26 -11.92 8.17
CA LEU A 335 0.79 -11.33 9.44
C LEU A 335 -0.69 -10.93 9.39
N VAL A 336 -1.14 -10.32 8.29
CA VAL A 336 -2.55 -9.95 8.08
C VAL A 336 -3.43 -11.19 7.94
N ASN A 337 -2.95 -12.24 7.26
CA ASN A 337 -3.69 -13.49 7.11
C ASN A 337 -3.81 -14.29 8.42
N VAL A 338 -2.77 -14.30 9.27
CA VAL A 338 -2.84 -14.90 10.62
C VAL A 338 -3.86 -14.15 11.47
N ILE A 339 -3.82 -12.83 11.42
CA ILE A 339 -4.76 -11.96 12.14
C ILE A 339 -6.21 -12.13 11.67
N LYS A 340 -6.45 -12.34 10.36
CA LYS A 340 -7.80 -12.64 9.83
C LYS A 340 -8.26 -14.06 10.16
N GLY A 341 -7.33 -15.02 10.23
CA GLY A 341 -7.60 -16.44 10.44
C GLY A 341 -8.01 -16.84 11.86
N ASP A 342 -7.81 -15.96 12.86
CA ASP A 342 -8.20 -16.23 14.26
C ASP A 342 -9.66 -15.84 14.58
N SER A 343 -10.49 -15.58 13.56
CA SER A 343 -11.92 -15.23 13.74
C SER A 343 -12.93 -16.36 13.46
N ASP A 344 -12.47 -17.57 13.16
CA ASP A 344 -13.30 -18.78 13.03
C ASP A 344 -12.90 -19.88 14.03
N ILE A 345 -13.05 -19.60 15.34
CA ILE A 345 -13.15 -20.62 16.40
C ILE A 345 -14.42 -20.41 17.21
#